data_AF-W2TWI6-F1
#
_entry.id   AF-W2TWI6-F1
#
_cell.length_a   1.000
_cell.length_b   1.000
_cell.length_c   1.000
_cell.angle_alpha   90.00
_cell.angle_beta   90.00
_cell.angle_gamma   90.00
#
_symmetry.space_group_name_H-M   'P 1'
#
loop_
_entity.id
_entity.type
_entity.pdbx_description
1 polymer ?
#
loop_
_entity_poly.entity_id
_entity_poly.type
_entity_poly.pdbx_seq_one_letter_code
_entity_poly.pdbx_strand_id
1 'polypeptide(L)'
;MHAERIILRSSNLPFNMFGEKNDIRIDCKAAEDKLHDLLREQSSFCLVQRQTYVTFVYGKSSSVPIYFYMVKVTLEPPCLVLRTAFLGGISSTERRDVVDALRRRLLDLRLVIDGVVIEALSVIRRPLERIMIRYRSIPKDLQTIVRVKEEELNEDPKLLILHNAVSKYLECRRRIWNLPQLNNASDRTIRSTAEYILSVLMQRRLQEGFRVAWTHEGIVGFCRQVIVQSGPALQQYVIFPPTKAGVAVCIDRERLPSLSEEKERQNDGRPLVLIAESWSEPCAVCESKVLQTS
;
A
#
# COMPACT_ATOMS: atom_id res chain seq x y z
N MET A 1 6.68 7.15 -21.78
CA MET A 1 6.37 7.88 -20.53
C MET A 1 7.05 7.14 -19.39
N HIS A 2 7.92 7.81 -18.65
CA HIS A 2 8.65 7.19 -17.53
C HIS A 2 7.88 7.44 -16.24
N ALA A 3 7.78 6.45 -15.36
CA ALA A 3 7.02 6.55 -14.12
C ALA A 3 7.88 6.12 -12.92
N GLU A 4 8.19 7.06 -12.04
CA GLU A 4 8.73 6.78 -10.71
C GLU A 4 7.57 6.61 -9.73
N ARG A 5 7.55 5.51 -8.98
CA ARG A 5 6.52 5.25 -7.98
C ARG A 5 7.18 5.39 -6.63
N ILE A 6 6.56 6.17 -5.76
CA ILE A 6 7.14 6.48 -4.47
C ILE A 6 6.11 6.29 -3.36
N ILE A 7 6.62 5.90 -2.20
CA ILE A 7 5.85 5.87 -0.96
C ILE A 7 6.51 6.85 -0.01
N LEU A 8 5.76 7.88 0.37
CA LEU A 8 6.20 8.91 1.31
C LEU A 8 6.35 8.31 2.70
N ARG A 9 7.31 8.84 3.45
CA ARG A 9 7.48 8.49 4.85
C ARG A 9 6.46 9.23 5.70
N SER A 10 5.81 8.48 6.58
CA SER A 10 4.93 9.05 7.60
C SER A 10 5.75 9.70 8.70
N SER A 11 5.32 10.86 9.18
CA SER A 11 6.00 11.60 10.24
C SER A 11 5.73 10.99 11.61
N ASN A 12 4.45 10.70 11.87
CA ASN A 12 4.00 10.03 13.07
C ASN A 12 2.86 9.06 12.68
N LEU A 13 2.90 7.85 13.22
CA LEU A 13 1.85 6.85 13.01
C LEU A 13 1.08 6.71 14.32
N PRO A 14 -0.21 7.06 14.33
CA PRO A 14 -0.97 7.03 15.58
C PRO A 14 -1.15 5.59 16.06
N PHE A 15 -1.13 5.39 17.38
CA PHE A 15 -1.20 4.06 17.96
C PHE A 15 -2.60 3.43 17.88
N ASN A 16 -3.64 4.23 17.65
CA ASN A 16 -5.04 3.82 17.57
C ASN A 16 -5.52 3.56 16.13
N MET A 17 -4.63 3.17 15.20
CA MET A 17 -4.99 2.93 13.79
C MET A 17 -6.01 1.82 13.58
N PHE A 18 -6.27 0.96 14.56
CA PHE A 18 -7.14 -0.22 14.43
C PHE A 18 -8.52 -0.06 15.11
N GLY A 19 -8.86 1.14 15.58
CA GLY A 19 -10.15 1.43 16.20
C GLY A 19 -11.32 1.44 15.22
N GLU A 20 -12.54 1.16 15.71
CA GLU A 20 -13.77 1.21 14.91
C GLU A 20 -14.06 2.63 14.41
N LYS A 21 -14.45 2.78 13.14
CA LYS A 21 -14.80 4.06 12.48
C LYS A 21 -13.68 5.12 12.49
N ASN A 22 -12.42 4.69 12.56
CA ASN A 22 -11.30 5.60 12.45
C ASN A 22 -11.00 5.93 10.99
N ASP A 23 -11.40 7.12 10.55
CA ASP A 23 -10.88 7.74 9.33
C ASP A 23 -9.54 8.42 9.62
N ILE A 24 -8.56 7.61 10.05
CA ILE A 24 -7.22 8.10 10.34
C ILE A 24 -6.48 8.28 9.02
N ARG A 25 -6.14 9.53 8.73
CA ARG A 25 -5.27 9.90 7.63
C ARG A 25 -3.80 9.79 8.05
N ILE A 26 -3.01 9.13 7.21
CA ILE A 26 -1.56 9.01 7.41
C ILE A 26 -0.91 10.39 7.23
N ASP A 27 -0.29 10.92 8.28
CA ASP A 27 0.47 12.17 8.17
C ASP A 27 1.82 11.91 7.48
N CYS A 28 1.95 12.43 6.28
CA CYS A 28 3.17 12.43 5.48
C CYS A 28 3.50 13.83 4.94
N LYS A 29 2.95 14.89 5.56
CA LYS A 29 3.05 16.26 5.05
C LYS A 29 4.49 16.73 4.92
N ALA A 30 5.34 16.44 5.90
CA ALA A 30 6.76 16.80 5.86
C ALA A 30 7.50 16.16 4.66
N ALA A 31 7.23 14.87 4.39
CA ALA A 31 7.77 14.17 3.22
C ALA A 31 7.25 14.73 1.90
N GLU A 32 5.94 15.03 1.86
CA GLU A 32 5.26 15.56 0.69
C GLU A 32 5.77 16.96 0.34
N ASP A 33 5.92 17.85 1.32
CA ASP A 33 6.44 19.19 1.14
C ASP A 33 7.89 19.16 0.63
N LYS A 34 8.75 18.32 1.22
CA LYS A 34 10.12 18.11 0.73
C LYS A 34 10.18 17.59 -0.70
N LEU A 35 9.28 16.69 -1.08
CA LEU A 35 9.18 16.22 -2.46
C LEU A 35 8.80 17.37 -3.41
N HIS A 36 7.80 18.16 -3.06
CA HIS A 36 7.33 19.24 -3.92
C HIS A 36 8.33 20.40 -4.01
N ASP A 37 9.10 20.66 -2.97
CA ASP A 37 10.24 21.59 -3.00
C ASP A 37 11.33 21.07 -3.93
N LEU A 38 11.71 19.79 -3.81
CA LEU A 38 12.69 19.15 -4.69
C LEU A 38 12.30 19.24 -6.18
N LEU A 39 11.01 19.03 -6.49
CA LEU A 39 10.48 19.13 -7.84
C LEU A 39 10.43 20.58 -8.34
N ARG A 40 10.08 21.53 -7.47
CA ARG A 40 10.07 22.96 -7.78
C ARG A 40 11.48 23.45 -8.12
N GLU A 41 12.46 23.11 -7.29
CA GLU A 41 13.87 23.49 -7.46
C GLU A 41 14.51 22.98 -8.76
N GLN A 42 13.97 21.95 -9.39
CA GLN A 42 14.47 21.44 -10.69
C GLN A 42 13.63 21.86 -11.88
N SER A 43 12.49 22.49 -11.61
CA SER A 43 11.60 22.96 -12.66
C SER A 43 12.00 24.37 -13.05
N SER A 44 11.87 24.68 -14.32
CA SER A 44 11.94 26.07 -14.79
C SER A 44 10.73 26.86 -14.29
N PHE A 45 9.56 26.20 -14.23
CA PHE A 45 8.36 26.74 -13.60
C PHE A 45 7.38 25.63 -13.20
N CYS A 46 6.45 25.96 -12.30
CA CYS A 46 5.32 25.11 -11.93
C CYS A 46 4.11 25.49 -12.79
N LEU A 47 3.58 24.54 -13.57
CA LEU A 47 2.35 24.75 -14.34
C LEU A 47 1.11 24.65 -13.44
N VAL A 48 1.11 23.67 -12.54
CA VAL A 48 0.09 23.52 -11.50
C VAL A 48 0.79 23.19 -10.19
N GLN A 49 0.54 23.99 -9.16
CA GLN A 49 1.20 23.86 -7.87
C GLN A 49 0.97 22.46 -7.27
N ARG A 50 2.05 21.85 -6.75
CA ARG A 50 2.03 20.49 -6.17
C ARG A 50 1.50 19.40 -7.11
N GLN A 51 1.52 19.62 -8.43
CA GLN A 51 1.02 18.64 -9.39
C GLN A 51 1.85 18.54 -10.66
N THR A 52 2.14 19.65 -11.35
CA THR A 52 2.79 19.62 -12.67
C THR A 52 3.94 20.60 -12.74
N TYR A 53 5.13 20.08 -13.07
CA TYR A 53 6.40 20.79 -13.11
C TYR A 53 6.98 20.72 -14.51
N VAL A 54 7.45 21.85 -15.05
CA VAL A 54 8.01 21.94 -16.41
C VAL A 54 9.46 22.36 -16.33
N THR A 55 10.33 21.65 -17.03
CA THR A 55 11.77 21.94 -17.11
C THR A 55 12.19 22.14 -18.56
N PHE A 56 12.72 23.33 -18.84
CA PHE A 56 13.37 23.66 -20.09
C PHE A 56 14.79 23.10 -20.13
N VAL A 57 15.19 22.57 -21.29
CA VAL A 57 16.55 22.08 -21.53
C VAL A 57 17.20 22.91 -22.62
N TYR A 58 18.36 23.47 -22.29
CA TYR A 58 19.11 24.37 -23.15
C TYR A 58 20.29 23.64 -23.77
N GLY A 59 20.62 24.01 -25.01
CA GLY A 59 21.85 23.57 -25.66
C GLY A 59 23.08 24.26 -25.08
N LYS A 60 24.27 23.73 -25.38
CA LYS A 60 25.56 24.23 -24.87
C LYS A 60 25.81 25.74 -25.10
N SER A 61 25.15 26.34 -26.09
CA SER A 61 25.32 27.76 -26.45
C SER A 61 24.02 28.47 -26.83
N SER A 62 22.86 27.93 -26.43
CA SER A 62 21.56 28.49 -26.78
C SER A 62 20.89 29.17 -25.59
N SER A 63 20.45 30.42 -25.77
CA SER A 63 19.55 31.12 -24.84
C SER A 63 18.10 30.69 -24.97
N VAL A 64 17.77 29.93 -26.04
CA VAL A 64 16.44 29.38 -26.29
C VAL A 64 16.44 27.89 -25.94
N PRO A 65 15.45 27.39 -25.20
CA PRO A 65 15.38 25.97 -24.87
C PRO A 65 15.16 25.13 -26.14
N ILE A 66 15.92 24.05 -26.26
CA ILE A 66 15.83 23.11 -27.41
C ILE A 66 14.60 22.23 -27.25
N TYR A 67 14.29 21.82 -26.02
CA TYR A 67 13.11 21.06 -25.70
C TYR A 67 12.71 21.29 -24.24
N PHE A 68 11.57 20.74 -23.86
CA PHE A 68 11.18 20.65 -22.47
C PHE A 68 10.60 19.28 -22.16
N TYR A 69 10.60 18.96 -20.87
CA TYR A 69 9.85 17.83 -20.33
C TYR A 69 9.00 18.30 -19.16
N MET A 70 7.99 17.51 -18.83
CA MET A 70 7.14 17.76 -17.68
C MET A 70 7.11 16.55 -16.76
N VAL A 71 7.10 16.82 -15.46
CA VAL A 71 6.89 15.83 -14.41
C VAL A 71 5.53 16.09 -13.79
N LYS A 72 4.63 15.10 -13.91
CA LYS A 72 3.29 15.15 -13.33
C LYS A 72 3.20 14.19 -12.15
N VAL A 73 2.90 14.72 -10.96
CA VAL A 73 2.57 13.95 -9.76
C VAL A 73 1.11 13.50 -9.86
N THR A 74 0.86 12.22 -9.62
CA THR A 74 -0.46 11.60 -9.67
C THR A 74 -0.62 10.62 -8.50
N LEU A 75 -1.87 10.19 -8.25
CA LEU A 75 -2.30 9.53 -7.00
C LEU A 75 -2.20 10.47 -5.79
N GLU A 76 -2.66 9.98 -4.64
CA GLU A 76 -2.71 10.72 -3.39
C GLU A 76 -1.71 10.16 -2.37
N PRO A 77 -1.16 11.01 -1.48
CA PRO A 77 -0.29 10.57 -0.40
C PRO A 77 -0.94 9.45 0.45
N PRO A 78 -0.16 8.47 0.93
CA PRO A 78 1.31 8.41 0.89
C PRO A 78 1.88 7.77 -0.38
N CYS A 79 1.07 7.28 -1.32
CA CYS A 79 1.53 6.57 -2.51
C CYS A 79 1.39 7.45 -3.77
N LEU A 80 2.50 7.97 -4.28
CA LEU A 80 2.51 8.87 -5.43
C LEU A 80 3.18 8.22 -6.66
N VAL A 81 2.75 8.64 -7.84
CA VAL A 81 3.39 8.28 -9.12
C VAL A 81 3.80 9.57 -9.85
N LEU A 82 5.10 9.72 -10.09
CA LEU A 82 5.69 10.81 -10.86
C LEU A 82 5.84 10.36 -12.30
N ARG A 83 5.07 10.95 -13.21
CA ARG A 83 5.09 10.65 -14.64
C ARG A 83 5.90 11.71 -15.38
N THR A 84 7.02 11.31 -15.96
CA THR A 84 7.84 12.15 -16.82
C THR A 84 7.41 11.98 -18.28
N ALA A 85 6.96 13.08 -18.88
CA ALA A 85 6.60 13.17 -20.28
C ALA A 85 7.61 14.04 -21.02
N PHE A 86 8.16 13.47 -22.10
CA PHE A 86 9.11 14.10 -23.00
C PHE A 86 8.38 14.44 -24.29
N LEU A 87 8.59 15.64 -24.81
CA LEU A 87 8.18 15.95 -26.18
C LEU A 87 9.10 15.25 -27.18
N GLY A 88 8.65 15.14 -28.44
CA GLY A 88 9.43 14.57 -29.54
C GLY A 88 10.77 15.28 -29.72
N GLY A 89 11.75 14.59 -30.32
CA GLY A 89 13.07 15.16 -30.64
C GLY A 89 14.19 14.86 -29.63
N ILE A 90 13.88 14.30 -28.46
CA ILE A 90 14.90 13.94 -27.44
C ILE A 90 15.31 12.48 -27.59
N SER A 91 16.62 12.18 -27.53
CA SER A 91 17.13 10.80 -27.63
C SER A 91 16.74 9.93 -26.43
N SER A 92 16.72 8.60 -26.61
CA SER A 92 16.39 7.67 -25.53
C SER A 92 17.40 7.69 -24.38
N THR A 93 18.66 8.02 -24.66
CA THR A 93 19.74 8.14 -23.67
C THR A 93 19.53 9.39 -22.82
N GLU A 94 19.31 10.56 -23.43
CA GLU A 94 19.04 11.81 -22.69
C GLU A 94 17.79 11.68 -21.82
N ARG A 95 16.73 11.05 -22.32
CA ARG A 95 15.51 10.77 -21.53
C ARG A 95 15.81 9.92 -20.30
N ARG A 96 16.66 8.90 -20.46
CA ARG A 96 17.07 8.02 -19.36
C ARG A 96 17.89 8.79 -18.35
N ASP A 97 18.85 9.60 -18.79
CA ASP A 97 19.71 10.39 -17.92
C ASP A 97 18.92 11.37 -17.05
N VAL A 98 17.90 12.04 -17.63
CA VAL A 98 16.98 12.91 -16.88
C VAL A 98 16.21 12.13 -15.81
N VAL A 99 15.67 10.96 -16.17
CA VAL A 99 14.89 10.12 -15.23
C VAL A 99 15.78 9.56 -14.12
N ASP A 100 16.98 9.10 -14.46
CA ASP A 100 17.93 8.55 -13.50
C ASP A 100 18.52 9.64 -12.59
N ALA A 101 18.71 10.87 -13.10
CA ALA A 101 19.07 12.02 -12.27
C ALA A 101 17.95 12.37 -11.27
N LEU A 102 16.70 12.42 -11.72
CA LEU A 102 15.55 12.62 -10.82
C LEU A 102 15.48 11.50 -9.76
N ARG A 103 15.62 10.23 -10.17
CA ARG A 103 15.59 9.08 -9.26
C ARG A 103 16.68 9.18 -8.19
N ARG A 104 17.91 9.54 -8.55
CA ARG A 104 19.00 9.74 -7.58
C ARG A 104 18.63 10.79 -6.53
N ARG A 105 18.13 11.96 -6.97
CA ARG A 105 17.68 13.02 -6.05
C ARG A 105 16.53 12.60 -5.15
N LEU A 106 15.60 11.77 -5.66
CA LEU A 106 14.52 11.20 -4.85
C LEU A 106 15.05 10.26 -3.76
N LEU A 107 16.03 9.41 -4.08
CA LEU A 107 16.66 8.48 -3.13
C LEU A 107 17.47 9.20 -2.05
N ASP A 108 18.03 10.36 -2.36
CA ASP A 108 18.80 11.20 -1.43
C ASP A 108 17.93 12.13 -0.57
N LEU A 109 16.61 12.17 -0.80
CA LEU A 109 15.72 13.04 -0.04
C LEU A 109 15.62 12.58 1.43
N ARG A 110 15.90 13.48 2.37
CA ARG A 110 15.91 13.22 3.81
C ARG A 110 14.96 14.15 4.59
N LEU A 111 14.48 13.66 5.72
CA LEU A 111 13.71 14.37 6.74
C LEU A 111 14.48 14.35 8.07
N VAL A 112 14.20 15.34 8.91
CA VAL A 112 14.63 15.36 10.30
C VAL A 112 13.37 15.20 11.14
N ILE A 113 13.24 14.08 11.85
CA ILE A 113 12.12 13.81 12.77
C ILE A 113 12.74 13.52 14.13
N ASP A 114 12.34 14.28 15.15
CA ASP A 114 12.85 14.18 16.52
C ASP A 114 14.40 14.18 16.59
N GLY A 115 15.03 15.01 15.76
CA GLY A 115 16.50 15.13 15.66
C GLY A 115 17.19 14.01 14.87
N VAL A 116 16.46 13.00 14.40
CA VAL A 116 17.00 11.88 13.62
C VAL A 116 16.80 12.12 12.12
N VAL A 117 17.89 11.99 11.36
CA VAL A 117 17.85 12.08 9.89
C VAL A 117 17.40 10.76 9.30
N ILE A 118 16.32 10.78 8.53
CA ILE A 118 15.72 9.59 7.92
C ILE A 118 15.36 9.84 6.45
N GLU A 119 15.19 8.78 5.67
CA GLU A 119 14.74 8.89 4.28
C GLU A 119 13.33 9.46 4.19
N ALA A 120 13.10 10.44 3.32
CA ALA A 120 11.79 11.08 3.16
C ALA A 120 10.77 10.19 2.41
N LEU A 121 11.25 9.28 1.57
CA LEU A 121 10.43 8.43 0.72
C LEU A 121 11.19 7.16 0.36
N SER A 122 10.48 6.20 -0.23
CA SER A 122 11.08 5.04 -0.92
C SER A 122 10.59 4.94 -2.35
N VAL A 123 11.48 4.57 -3.26
CA VAL A 123 11.17 4.34 -4.68
C VAL A 123 10.84 2.87 -4.93
N ILE A 124 9.69 2.62 -5.55
CA ILE A 124 9.19 1.29 -5.91
C ILE A 124 9.27 1.11 -7.43
N ARG A 125 9.95 0.05 -7.86
CA ARG A 125 10.16 -0.30 -9.28
C ARG A 125 9.06 -1.18 -9.87
N ARG A 126 8.05 -1.53 -9.06
CA ARG A 126 6.88 -2.33 -9.44
C ARG A 126 5.66 -1.45 -9.64
N PRO A 127 4.72 -1.79 -10.56
CA PRO A 127 3.63 -0.92 -10.96
C PRO A 127 2.52 -0.80 -9.90
N LEU A 128 2.79 -0.05 -8.82
CA LEU A 128 1.88 0.15 -7.68
C LEU A 128 0.45 0.47 -8.10
N GLU A 129 0.27 1.34 -9.09
CA GLU A 129 -1.04 1.74 -9.61
C GLU A 129 -1.85 0.61 -10.25
N ARG A 130 -1.22 -0.55 -10.53
CA ARG A 130 -1.86 -1.73 -11.14
C ARG A 130 -1.98 -2.91 -10.18
N ILE A 131 -1.05 -3.07 -9.23
CA ILE A 131 -0.96 -4.28 -8.39
C ILE A 131 -1.16 -4.04 -6.90
N MET A 132 -1.31 -2.78 -6.45
CA MET A 132 -1.56 -2.48 -5.04
C MET A 132 -2.96 -2.92 -4.62
N ILE A 133 -3.04 -3.86 -3.69
CA ILE A 133 -4.30 -4.27 -3.04
C ILE A 133 -4.71 -3.21 -2.01
N ARG A 134 -5.97 -2.76 -2.09
CA ARG A 134 -6.61 -1.88 -1.10
C ARG A 134 -7.97 -2.43 -0.71
N TYR A 135 -8.13 -2.78 0.56
CA TYR A 135 -9.41 -3.23 1.08
C TYR A 135 -10.27 -2.03 1.49
N ARG A 136 -11.52 -2.05 1.05
CA ARG A 136 -12.56 -1.12 1.52
C ARG A 136 -13.30 -1.67 2.74
N SER A 137 -13.30 -2.99 2.90
CA SER A 137 -13.97 -3.68 3.99
C SER A 137 -13.26 -5.00 4.26
N ILE A 138 -13.52 -5.57 5.44
CA ILE A 138 -13.05 -6.90 5.82
C ILE A 138 -13.72 -7.94 4.89
N PRO A 139 -12.98 -8.95 4.37
CA PRO A 139 -13.55 -10.03 3.59
C PRO A 139 -14.67 -10.74 4.37
N LYS A 140 -15.77 -11.08 3.68
CA LYS A 140 -16.89 -11.83 4.28
C LYS A 140 -16.48 -13.26 4.61
N ASP A 141 -15.94 -13.97 3.63
CA ASP A 141 -15.31 -15.26 3.85
C ASP A 141 -13.85 -15.08 4.25
N LEU A 142 -13.55 -15.43 5.49
CA LEU A 142 -12.20 -15.41 6.04
C LEU A 142 -11.42 -16.69 5.72
N GLN A 143 -12.07 -17.80 5.36
CA GLN A 143 -11.41 -19.07 5.07
C GLN A 143 -10.82 -19.12 3.67
N THR A 144 -11.48 -18.51 2.68
CA THR A 144 -11.00 -18.48 1.30
C THR A 144 -10.51 -17.10 0.86
N ILE A 145 -9.41 -17.08 0.12
CA ILE A 145 -8.92 -15.86 -0.55
C ILE A 145 -9.52 -15.77 -1.96
N VAL A 146 -9.61 -16.90 -2.67
CA VAL A 146 -10.25 -16.97 -3.98
C VAL A 146 -11.75 -16.86 -3.77
N ARG A 147 -12.34 -15.82 -4.32
CA ARG A 147 -13.76 -15.54 -4.17
C ARG A 147 -14.55 -16.23 -5.27
N VAL A 148 -15.65 -16.87 -4.92
CA VAL A 148 -16.62 -17.42 -5.87
C VAL A 148 -17.77 -16.43 -5.99
N LYS A 149 -18.36 -16.33 -7.18
CA LYS A 149 -19.51 -15.44 -7.38
C LYS A 149 -20.68 -15.97 -6.56
N GLU A 150 -21.13 -15.18 -5.60
CA GLU A 150 -22.38 -15.43 -4.88
C GLU A 150 -23.53 -14.76 -5.67
N GLU A 151 -24.63 -15.48 -5.90
CA GLU A 151 -25.77 -14.97 -6.69
C GLU A 151 -26.49 -13.82 -5.99
N GLU A 152 -26.39 -13.75 -4.67
CA GLU A 152 -27.06 -12.77 -3.81
C GLU A 152 -26.38 -11.39 -3.78
N LEU A 153 -25.13 -11.31 -4.24
CA LEU A 153 -24.36 -10.08 -4.25
C LEU A 153 -24.26 -9.52 -5.66
N ASN A 154 -24.65 -8.25 -5.80
CA ASN A 154 -24.48 -7.45 -7.01
C ASN A 154 -23.00 -7.07 -7.23
N GLU A 155 -22.08 -8.02 -7.07
CA GLU A 155 -20.65 -7.84 -7.33
C GLU A 155 -20.39 -7.89 -8.84
N ASP A 156 -19.60 -6.91 -9.34
CA ASP A 156 -19.17 -6.89 -10.74
C ASP A 156 -18.28 -8.10 -11.01
N PRO A 157 -18.65 -9.01 -11.94
CA PRO A 157 -17.86 -10.20 -12.26
C PRO A 157 -16.44 -9.86 -12.71
N LYS A 158 -16.22 -8.68 -13.30
CA LYS A 158 -14.87 -8.24 -13.71
C LYS A 158 -13.97 -7.97 -12.50
N LEU A 159 -14.50 -7.38 -11.44
CA LEU A 159 -13.75 -7.12 -10.21
C LEU A 159 -13.41 -8.42 -9.48
N LEU A 160 -14.33 -9.40 -9.50
CA LEU A 160 -14.10 -10.73 -8.95
C LEU A 160 -12.97 -11.47 -9.68
N ILE A 161 -13.03 -11.50 -11.02
CA ILE A 161 -12.00 -12.13 -11.86
C ILE A 161 -10.65 -11.45 -11.65
N LEU A 162 -10.63 -10.12 -11.61
CA LEU A 162 -9.40 -9.36 -11.36
C LEU A 162 -8.84 -9.65 -9.98
N HIS A 163 -9.68 -9.68 -8.95
CA HIS A 163 -9.26 -10.04 -7.59
C HIS A 163 -8.59 -11.42 -7.59
N ASN A 164 -9.25 -12.44 -8.13
CA ASN A 164 -8.71 -13.81 -8.15
C ASN A 164 -7.44 -13.92 -8.98
N ALA A 165 -7.33 -13.19 -10.09
CA ALA A 165 -6.11 -13.13 -10.90
C ALA A 165 -4.95 -12.52 -10.10
N VAL A 166 -5.20 -11.42 -9.37
CA VAL A 166 -4.18 -10.78 -8.54
C VAL A 166 -3.84 -11.64 -7.31
N SER A 167 -4.82 -12.31 -6.67
CA SER A 167 -4.60 -13.25 -5.56
C SER A 167 -3.85 -14.51 -5.96
N LYS A 168 -3.89 -14.89 -7.24
CA LYS A 168 -3.10 -16.00 -7.76
C LYS A 168 -1.71 -15.54 -8.21
N TYR A 169 -1.63 -14.35 -8.82
CA TYR A 169 -0.35 -13.77 -9.24
C TYR A 169 0.51 -13.38 -8.04
N LEU A 170 -0.04 -12.61 -7.11
CA LEU A 170 0.57 -12.32 -5.81
C LEU A 170 0.26 -13.51 -4.91
N GLU A 171 1.26 -14.17 -4.35
CA GLU A 171 1.08 -15.26 -3.41
C GLU A 171 0.43 -14.75 -2.11
N CYS A 172 -0.90 -14.64 -2.13
CA CYS A 172 -1.66 -14.16 -0.99
C CYS A 172 -1.69 -15.24 0.10
N ARG A 173 -1.33 -14.86 1.32
CA ARG A 173 -1.43 -15.73 2.50
C ARG A 173 -2.14 -14.98 3.61
N ARG A 174 -3.30 -15.49 4.01
CA ARG A 174 -4.08 -15.00 5.14
C ARG A 174 -3.70 -15.76 6.40
N ARG A 175 -3.49 -15.02 7.49
CA ARG A 175 -3.27 -15.54 8.84
C ARG A 175 -4.40 -15.07 9.73
N ILE A 176 -4.95 -16.01 10.48
CA ILE A 176 -6.08 -15.80 11.38
C ILE A 176 -5.64 -16.27 12.76
N TRP A 177 -5.69 -15.36 13.73
CA TRP A 177 -5.41 -15.66 15.12
C TRP A 177 -6.69 -15.50 15.92
N ASN A 178 -7.23 -16.62 16.40
CA ASN A 178 -8.36 -16.62 17.31
C ASN A 178 -7.85 -16.22 18.69
N LEU A 179 -8.38 -15.12 19.25
CA LEU A 179 -8.02 -14.71 20.59
C LEU A 179 -8.86 -15.53 21.59
N PRO A 180 -8.22 -16.33 22.46
CA PRO A 180 -8.94 -17.14 23.42
C PRO A 180 -9.72 -16.25 24.38
N GLN A 181 -10.92 -16.68 24.75
CA GLN A 181 -11.61 -16.10 25.91
C GLN A 181 -10.90 -16.68 27.14
N LEU A 182 -10.01 -15.90 27.75
CA LEU A 182 -9.10 -16.44 28.77
C LEU A 182 -9.81 -16.81 30.08
N ASN A 183 -11.07 -16.40 30.32
CA ASN A 183 -11.94 -16.98 31.35
C ASN A 183 -13.44 -16.76 31.07
N ASN A 184 -14.29 -17.76 31.35
CA ASN A 184 -15.75 -17.69 31.19
C ASN A 184 -16.44 -16.69 32.16
N ALA A 185 -15.76 -16.23 33.21
CA ALA A 185 -16.38 -15.42 34.28
C ALA A 185 -16.08 -13.92 34.22
N SER A 186 -14.94 -13.47 33.66
CA SER A 186 -14.59 -12.03 33.72
C SER A 186 -13.40 -11.56 32.86
N ASP A 187 -12.68 -12.44 32.16
CA ASP A 187 -11.45 -12.05 31.44
C ASP A 187 -11.60 -12.27 29.92
N ARG A 188 -12.53 -11.51 29.33
CA ARG A 188 -12.68 -11.43 27.88
C ARG A 188 -11.54 -10.57 27.36
N THR A 189 -10.78 -11.04 26.36
CA THR A 189 -9.82 -10.19 25.68
C THR A 189 -10.52 -8.94 25.18
N ILE A 190 -10.20 -7.81 25.79
CA ILE A 190 -10.84 -6.54 25.49
C ILE A 190 -10.35 -6.11 24.10
N ARG A 191 -11.23 -5.47 23.33
CA ARG A 191 -10.87 -4.90 22.03
C ARG A 191 -9.61 -4.03 22.09
N SER A 192 -9.42 -3.24 23.15
CA SER A 192 -8.22 -2.44 23.37
C SER A 192 -6.93 -3.28 23.46
N THR A 193 -6.98 -4.46 24.08
CA THR A 193 -5.85 -5.41 24.11
C THR A 193 -5.57 -5.94 22.71
N ALA A 194 -6.61 -6.27 21.95
CA ALA A 194 -6.48 -6.72 20.56
C ALA A 194 -5.87 -5.62 19.67
N GLU A 195 -6.34 -4.39 19.79
CA GLU A 195 -5.77 -3.21 19.10
C GLU A 195 -4.29 -3.00 19.49
N TYR A 196 -3.95 -3.13 20.77
CA TYR A 196 -2.57 -3.04 21.24
C TYR A 196 -1.67 -4.10 20.57
N ILE A 197 -2.12 -5.35 20.50
CA ILE A 197 -1.38 -6.43 19.80
C ILE A 197 -1.16 -6.06 18.33
N LEU A 198 -2.19 -5.55 17.64
CA LEU A 198 -2.07 -5.12 16.25
C LEU A 198 -1.09 -3.96 16.09
N SER A 199 -1.07 -3.00 17.02
CA SER A 199 -0.10 -1.90 17.02
C SER A 199 1.33 -2.38 17.24
N VAL A 200 1.54 -3.39 18.08
CA VAL A 200 2.85 -4.05 18.21
C VAL A 200 3.24 -4.77 16.93
N LEU A 201 2.32 -5.50 16.30
CA LEU A 201 2.56 -6.19 15.03
C LEU A 201 2.92 -5.21 13.92
N MET A 202 2.19 -4.10 13.83
CA MET A 202 2.50 -2.99 12.94
C MET A 202 3.91 -2.46 13.17
N GLN A 203 4.29 -2.17 14.41
CA GLN A 203 5.63 -1.66 14.70
C GLN A 203 6.73 -2.63 14.26
N ARG A 204 6.50 -3.95 14.43
CA ARG A 204 7.41 -4.97 13.89
C ARG A 204 7.48 -4.94 12.36
N ARG A 205 6.36 -4.77 11.65
CA ARG A 205 6.38 -4.63 10.18
C ARG A 205 7.16 -3.39 9.76
N LEU A 206 7.01 -2.27 10.45
CA LEU A 206 7.77 -1.05 10.15
C LEU A 206 9.29 -1.26 10.33
N GLN A 207 9.70 -1.99 11.38
CA GLN A 207 11.11 -2.38 11.61
C GLN A 207 11.66 -3.29 10.51
N GLU A 208 10.82 -4.14 9.90
CA GLU A 208 11.19 -4.94 8.74
C GLU A 208 11.33 -4.11 7.44
N GLY A 209 11.13 -2.79 7.50
CA GLY A 209 11.26 -1.88 6.35
C GLY A 209 9.98 -1.70 5.55
N PHE A 210 8.83 -2.13 6.07
CA PHE A 210 7.54 -1.75 5.49
C PHE A 210 7.25 -0.26 5.72
N ARG A 211 6.56 0.35 4.77
CA ARG A 211 5.95 1.68 4.94
C ARG A 211 4.44 1.57 4.85
N VAL A 212 3.73 2.44 5.55
CA VAL A 212 2.27 2.52 5.45
C VAL A 212 1.91 3.11 4.10
N ALA A 213 1.09 2.38 3.33
CA ALA A 213 0.71 2.72 1.97
C ALA A 213 -0.72 3.28 1.88
N TRP A 214 -1.60 2.85 2.77
CA TRP A 214 -2.99 3.32 2.84
C TRP A 214 -3.65 2.86 4.15
N THR A 215 -4.73 3.53 4.53
CA THR A 215 -5.59 3.19 5.68
C THR A 215 -7.05 3.34 5.26
N HIS A 216 -7.94 2.51 5.80
CA HIS A 216 -9.39 2.63 5.61
C HIS A 216 -10.15 1.88 6.70
N GLU A 217 -11.00 2.56 7.47
CA GLU A 217 -11.86 1.96 8.52
C GLU A 217 -11.12 0.98 9.45
N GLY A 218 -9.94 1.35 9.93
CA GLY A 218 -9.13 0.50 10.79
C GLY A 218 -8.29 -0.57 10.08
N ILE A 219 -8.46 -0.74 8.76
CA ILE A 219 -7.61 -1.58 7.93
C ILE A 219 -6.36 -0.79 7.55
N VAL A 220 -5.19 -1.35 7.82
CA VAL A 220 -3.90 -0.70 7.55
C VAL A 220 -3.12 -1.52 6.53
N GLY A 221 -2.83 -0.89 5.40
CA GLY A 221 -2.04 -1.46 4.33
C GLY A 221 -0.59 -0.97 4.36
N PHE A 222 0.33 -1.92 4.26
CA PHE A 222 1.76 -1.69 4.24
C PHE A 222 2.37 -2.19 2.93
N CYS A 223 3.48 -1.59 2.55
CA CYS A 223 4.19 -1.94 1.33
C CYS A 223 5.70 -1.79 1.50
N ARG A 224 6.47 -2.71 0.92
CA ARG A 224 7.91 -2.60 0.72
C ARG A 224 8.32 -3.21 -0.61
N GLN A 225 9.48 -2.80 -1.10
CA GLN A 225 10.17 -3.50 -2.16
C GLN A 225 11.32 -4.31 -1.57
N VAL A 226 11.38 -5.59 -1.93
CA VAL A 226 12.51 -6.47 -1.63
C VAL A 226 13.25 -6.79 -2.91
N ILE A 227 14.54 -7.07 -2.81
CA ILE A 227 15.33 -7.58 -3.93
C ILE A 227 15.47 -9.09 -3.73
N VAL A 228 14.92 -9.86 -4.67
CA VAL A 228 15.04 -11.32 -4.72
C VAL A 228 15.92 -11.69 -5.91
N GLN A 229 16.25 -12.98 -6.05
CA GLN A 229 17.10 -13.47 -7.15
C GLN A 229 16.60 -13.05 -8.53
N SER A 230 15.28 -13.00 -8.72
CA SER A 230 14.63 -12.60 -9.97
C SER A 230 14.48 -11.09 -10.17
N GLY A 231 15.04 -10.28 -9.27
CA GLY A 231 14.97 -8.81 -9.32
C GLY A 231 14.07 -8.20 -8.23
N PRO A 232 13.64 -6.94 -8.37
CA PRO A 232 12.77 -6.30 -7.40
C PRO A 232 11.39 -6.96 -7.37
N ALA A 233 10.92 -7.27 -6.17
CA ALA A 233 9.59 -7.82 -5.91
C ALA A 233 8.85 -6.95 -4.89
N LEU A 234 7.56 -6.73 -5.14
CA LEU A 234 6.66 -6.04 -4.22
C LEU A 234 6.20 -7.01 -3.13
N GLN A 235 6.23 -6.53 -1.88
CA GLN A 235 5.57 -7.19 -0.79
C GLN A 235 4.61 -6.22 -0.11
N GLN A 236 3.36 -6.63 0.04
CA GLN A 236 2.35 -5.92 0.79
C GLN A 236 1.95 -6.73 2.01
N TYR A 237 1.58 -6.02 3.07
CA TYR A 237 1.03 -6.61 4.28
C TYR A 237 -0.21 -5.81 4.64
N VAL A 238 -1.29 -6.48 4.99
CA VAL A 238 -2.55 -5.84 5.39
C VAL A 238 -2.89 -6.35 6.77
N ILE A 239 -3.17 -5.44 7.70
CA ILE A 239 -3.67 -5.75 9.03
C ILE A 239 -5.11 -5.26 9.08
N PHE A 240 -6.03 -6.15 9.44
CA PHE A 240 -7.43 -5.82 9.65
C PHE A 240 -7.68 -5.47 11.12
N PRO A 241 -8.67 -4.62 11.42
CA PRO A 241 -9.02 -4.29 12.80
C PRO A 241 -9.57 -5.54 13.53
N PRO A 242 -9.61 -5.54 14.87
CA PRO A 242 -10.12 -6.67 15.63
C PRO A 242 -11.55 -6.99 15.24
N THR A 243 -11.76 -8.20 14.73
CA THR A 243 -13.04 -8.64 14.16
C THR A 243 -13.66 -9.71 15.05
N LYS A 244 -14.99 -9.73 15.20
CA LYS A 244 -15.66 -10.81 15.94
C LYS A 244 -15.72 -12.08 15.08
N ALA A 245 -15.55 -13.26 15.68
CA ALA A 245 -15.45 -14.56 15.00
C ALA A 245 -16.70 -15.04 14.21
N GLY A 246 -17.65 -14.17 13.89
CA GLY A 246 -18.90 -14.52 13.19
C GLY A 246 -19.32 -13.53 12.12
N VAL A 247 -18.41 -12.74 11.56
CA VAL A 247 -18.66 -12.06 10.27
C VAL A 247 -18.69 -13.16 9.20
N ALA A 248 -19.92 -13.61 8.90
CA ALA A 248 -20.35 -14.50 7.81
C ALA A 248 -19.56 -15.81 7.61
N VAL A 249 -19.75 -16.77 8.52
CA VAL A 249 -19.92 -18.16 8.07
C VAL A 249 -21.36 -18.26 7.57
N CYS A 250 -21.58 -17.97 6.29
CA CYS A 250 -22.82 -18.38 5.62
C CYS A 250 -22.72 -19.90 5.40
N ILE A 251 -22.99 -20.67 6.45
CA ILE A 251 -23.54 -22.02 6.25
C ILE A 251 -25.04 -21.83 6.35
N ASP A 252 -25.66 -22.00 5.18
CA ASP A 252 -27.08 -22.03 4.90
C ASP A 252 -27.91 -22.54 6.09
N ARG A 253 -28.75 -21.68 6.65
CA ARG A 253 -29.94 -22.07 7.42
C ARG A 253 -30.98 -20.96 7.30
N GLU A 254 -31.94 -21.22 6.43
CA GLU A 254 -33.23 -20.56 6.27
C GLU A 254 -33.73 -19.79 7.51
N ARG A 255 -33.96 -18.47 7.34
CA ARG A 255 -35.17 -17.69 7.72
C ARG A 255 -34.86 -16.25 8.19
N LEU A 256 -35.42 -15.32 7.41
CA LEU A 256 -35.66 -13.87 7.50
C LEU A 256 -35.07 -13.02 8.67
N PRO A 257 -34.62 -11.77 8.37
CA PRO A 257 -34.21 -10.80 9.38
C PRO A 257 -35.42 -10.07 9.97
N SER A 258 -35.53 -10.04 11.31
CA SER A 258 -36.38 -9.10 12.02
C SER A 258 -35.59 -7.85 12.44
N LEU A 259 -36.26 -6.69 12.39
CA LEU A 259 -35.76 -5.32 12.61
C LEU A 259 -35.23 -5.02 14.03
N SER A 260 -34.26 -5.80 14.51
CA SER A 260 -33.62 -5.64 15.82
C SER A 260 -32.09 -5.79 15.81
N GLU A 261 -31.48 -6.07 14.66
CA GLU A 261 -30.04 -6.36 14.55
C GLU A 261 -29.10 -5.16 14.78
N GLU A 262 -29.63 -3.94 14.85
CA GLU A 262 -28.80 -2.74 15.04
C GLU A 262 -28.41 -2.48 16.50
N LYS A 263 -29.15 -3.03 17.48
CA LYS A 263 -28.87 -2.81 18.91
C LYS A 263 -28.02 -3.90 19.59
N GLU A 264 -27.81 -5.05 18.96
CA GLU A 264 -27.01 -6.16 19.54
C GLU A 264 -25.50 -6.11 19.23
N ARG A 265 -25.04 -5.15 18.41
CA ARG A 265 -23.63 -5.09 18.01
C ARG A 265 -22.66 -4.78 19.17
N GLN A 266 -23.14 -4.14 20.24
CA GLN A 266 -22.29 -3.69 21.34
C GLN A 266 -21.94 -4.80 22.37
N ASN A 267 -22.71 -5.90 22.47
CA ASN A 267 -22.51 -6.91 23.51
C ASN A 267 -22.61 -8.38 23.04
N ASP A 268 -22.40 -8.62 21.76
CA ASP A 268 -22.23 -9.97 21.22
C ASP A 268 -20.91 -10.56 21.75
N GLY A 269 -21.00 -11.45 22.76
CA GLY A 269 -19.88 -12.05 23.50
C GLY A 269 -19.02 -13.04 22.70
N ARG A 270 -18.98 -12.90 21.37
CA ARG A 270 -18.17 -13.72 20.47
C ARG A 270 -16.68 -13.42 20.67
N PRO A 271 -15.81 -14.42 20.53
CA PRO A 271 -14.37 -14.20 20.61
C PRO A 271 -13.90 -13.26 19.50
N LEU A 272 -12.87 -12.48 19.80
CA LEU A 272 -12.19 -11.65 18.82
C LEU A 272 -11.21 -12.48 18.00
N VAL A 273 -11.00 -12.05 16.76
CA VAL A 273 -10.10 -12.64 15.80
C VAL A 273 -9.25 -11.52 15.22
N LEU A 274 -7.94 -11.78 15.15
CA LEU A 274 -6.99 -10.93 14.45
C LEU A 274 -6.71 -11.53 13.08
N ILE A 275 -6.68 -10.69 12.06
CA ILE A 275 -6.48 -11.13 10.68
C ILE A 275 -5.37 -10.28 10.07
N ALA A 276 -4.46 -10.94 9.37
CA ALA A 276 -3.52 -10.26 8.51
C ALA A 276 -3.32 -11.02 7.20
N GLU A 277 -3.00 -10.30 6.14
CA GLU A 277 -2.69 -10.88 4.84
C GLU A 277 -1.34 -10.38 4.35
N SER A 278 -0.54 -11.29 3.80
CA SER A 278 0.66 -10.95 3.04
C SER A 278 0.42 -11.20 1.55
N TRP A 279 0.76 -10.22 0.73
CA TRP A 279 0.68 -10.30 -0.73
C TRP A 279 2.09 -10.12 -1.29
N SER A 280 2.68 -11.19 -1.78
CA SER A 280 4.08 -11.17 -2.25
C SER A 280 4.13 -11.51 -3.73
N GLU A 281 4.91 -10.77 -4.52
CA GLU A 281 5.23 -11.21 -5.86
C GLU A 281 6.06 -12.51 -5.82
N PRO A 282 5.80 -13.47 -6.72
CA PRO A 282 6.52 -14.73 -6.75
C PRO A 282 7.98 -14.47 -7.10
N CYS A 283 8.87 -15.19 -6.43
CA CYS A 283 10.27 -15.24 -6.85
C CYS A 283 10.33 -16.09 -8.10
N ALA A 284 10.88 -15.59 -9.22
CA ALA A 284 11.13 -16.48 -10.34
C ALA A 284 12.19 -17.49 -9.90
N VAL A 285 11.78 -18.76 -9.78
CA VAL A 285 12.72 -19.86 -9.66
C VAL A 285 13.34 -20.02 -11.05
N CYS A 286 14.54 -19.47 -11.24
CA CYS A 286 15.34 -19.91 -12.37
C CYS A 286 15.70 -21.37 -12.09
N GLU A 287 15.03 -22.32 -12.74
CA GLU A 287 15.41 -23.73 -12.72
C GLU A 287 16.88 -23.85 -13.13
N SER A 288 17.77 -23.92 -12.15
CA SER A 288 19.20 -24.12 -12.36
C SER A 288 19.52 -25.63 -12.48
N LYS A 289 18.53 -26.45 -12.87
CA LYS A 289 18.66 -27.91 -12.99
C LYS A 289 18.00 -28.44 -14.26
N VAL A 290 18.50 -28.00 -15.40
CA VAL A 290 18.52 -28.85 -16.60
C VAL A 290 19.89 -28.63 -17.24
N LEU A 291 20.61 -29.72 -17.52
CA LEU A 291 22.01 -29.83 -17.99
C LEU A 291 23.06 -30.14 -16.92
N GLN A 292 22.96 -31.34 -16.34
CA GLN A 292 24.10 -32.26 -16.40
C GLN A 292 23.63 -33.57 -17.02
N THR A 293 23.75 -33.64 -18.34
CA THR A 293 23.99 -34.87 -19.07
C THR A 293 25.44 -35.25 -18.87
N SER A 294 25.71 -36.39 -18.23
CA SER A 294 26.81 -37.34 -18.46
C SER A 294 26.66 -38.48 -17.46
#